data_AF-A0A172UF92-F1
#
_entry.id   AF-A0A172UF92-F1
#
_cell.length_a   1.000
_cell.length_b   1.000
_cell.length_c   1.000
_cell.angle_alpha   90.00
_cell.angle_beta   90.00
_cell.angle_gamma   90.00
#
_symmetry.space_group_name_H-M   'P 1'
#
loop_
_entity.id
_entity.type
_entity.pdbx_description
1 polymer ?
#
loop_
_entity_poly.entity_id
_entity_poly.type
_entity_poly.pdbx_seq_one_letter_code
_entity_poly.pdbx_strand_id
1 'polypeptide(L)'
;MAEWGRKDAEMAIALKRAELNRALSYKVNYDAEGHNICLALIRFKDNTIDVLTAYSNDSAMPESIRLGLNLIPNLYAFMPKTEFFGCDGMAQFHTEPKLLNYLFATPGIRQNAFSGNLPINTFYKSVLESQRERAIWHSQHVKRPDDLASVTLVTEINCCSTCTEYSINRFRNRFPNIPLLVIELGKEVGKKLPVQFEKISISITPK
;
A
#
# COMPACT_ATOMS: atom_id res chain seq x y z
N MET A 1 -12.42 -16.75 -13.56
CA MET A 1 -12.07 -15.33 -13.75
C MET A 1 -10.56 -15.22 -13.82
N ALA A 2 -10.02 -14.38 -14.71
CA ALA A 2 -8.57 -14.27 -14.94
C ALA A 2 -7.85 -13.73 -13.69
N GLU A 3 -6.71 -14.34 -13.37
CA GLU A 3 -5.74 -13.79 -12.42
C GLU A 3 -5.12 -12.50 -13.00
N TRP A 4 -4.71 -11.57 -12.14
CA TRP A 4 -4.04 -10.35 -12.59
C TRP A 4 -2.72 -10.69 -13.27
N GLY A 5 -2.59 -10.34 -14.54
CA GLY A 5 -1.36 -10.55 -15.29
C GLY A 5 -0.32 -9.47 -14.99
N ARG A 6 0.91 -9.69 -15.46
CA ARG A 6 1.99 -8.71 -15.32
C ARG A 6 1.62 -7.33 -15.89
N LYS A 7 0.94 -7.28 -17.04
CA LYS A 7 0.53 -6.01 -17.67
C LYS A 7 -0.47 -5.24 -16.83
N ASP A 8 -1.43 -5.93 -16.19
CA ASP A 8 -2.40 -5.29 -15.29
C ASP A 8 -1.70 -4.71 -14.05
N ALA A 9 -0.71 -5.44 -13.53
CA ALA A 9 0.13 -5.01 -12.43
C ALA A 9 0.98 -3.77 -12.78
N GLU A 10 1.63 -3.77 -13.95
CA GLU A 10 2.38 -2.61 -14.46
C GLU A 10 1.49 -1.38 -14.62
N MET A 11 0.31 -1.54 -15.20
CA MET A 11 -0.69 -0.47 -15.35
C MET A 11 -1.14 0.08 -14.00
N ALA A 12 -1.49 -0.79 -13.04
CA ALA A 12 -1.96 -0.38 -11.72
C ALA A 12 -0.90 0.42 -10.95
N ILE A 13 0.36 -0.04 -10.96
CA ILE A 13 1.46 0.69 -10.32
C ILE A 13 1.73 2.02 -11.04
N ALA A 14 1.74 2.05 -12.36
CA ALA A 14 2.00 3.27 -13.13
C ALA A 14 0.97 4.37 -12.84
N LEU A 15 -0.33 4.00 -12.79
CA LEU A 15 -1.40 4.92 -12.43
C LEU A 15 -1.22 5.46 -11.00
N LYS A 16 -0.92 4.57 -10.05
CA LYS A 16 -0.74 4.98 -8.66
C LYS A 16 0.49 5.86 -8.46
N ARG A 17 1.57 5.56 -9.20
CA ARG A 17 2.80 6.36 -9.24
C ARG A 17 2.53 7.77 -9.78
N ALA A 18 1.76 7.89 -10.87
CA ALA A 18 1.38 9.20 -11.41
C ALA A 18 0.56 10.03 -10.41
N GLU A 19 -0.39 9.41 -9.71
CA GLU A 19 -1.18 10.04 -8.65
C GLU A 19 -0.28 10.57 -7.52
N LEU A 20 0.63 9.72 -7.03
CA LEU A 20 1.60 10.05 -5.99
C LEU A 20 2.50 11.23 -6.40
N ASN A 21 3.08 11.17 -7.61
CA ASN A 21 3.97 12.23 -8.11
C ASN A 21 3.23 13.56 -8.23
N ARG A 22 1.98 13.54 -8.70
CA ARG A 22 1.14 14.75 -8.75
C ARG A 22 0.90 15.30 -7.34
N ALA A 23 0.56 14.45 -6.38
CA ALA A 23 0.29 14.85 -5.00
C ALA A 23 1.54 15.37 -4.28
N LEU A 24 2.74 14.96 -4.71
CA LEU A 24 4.02 15.39 -4.14
C LEU A 24 4.71 16.52 -4.91
N SER A 25 4.12 17.00 -6.00
CA SER A 25 4.68 18.06 -6.84
C SER A 25 4.97 19.38 -6.11
N TYR A 26 4.32 19.63 -4.95
CA TYR A 26 4.60 20.79 -4.10
C TYR A 26 5.96 20.72 -3.39
N LYS A 27 6.59 19.54 -3.30
CA LYS A 27 7.90 19.37 -2.67
C LYS A 27 9.03 19.49 -3.69
N VAL A 28 9.66 20.67 -3.74
CA VAL A 28 10.72 21.01 -4.70
C VAL A 28 11.95 20.09 -4.63
N ASN A 29 12.31 19.60 -3.43
CA ASN A 29 13.53 18.80 -3.21
C ASN A 29 13.22 17.35 -2.77
N TYR A 30 12.11 16.77 -3.23
CA TYR A 30 11.72 15.41 -2.88
C TYR A 30 11.68 14.51 -4.11
N ASP A 31 12.52 13.48 -4.12
CA ASP A 31 12.52 12.46 -5.16
C ASP A 31 11.53 11.34 -4.80
N ALA A 32 10.30 11.46 -5.28
CA ALA A 32 9.29 10.43 -5.06
C ALA A 32 9.63 9.10 -5.76
N GLU A 33 10.38 9.16 -6.87
CA GLU A 33 10.81 8.01 -7.66
C GLU A 33 11.89 7.19 -6.96
N GLY A 34 12.70 7.84 -6.12
CA GLY A 34 13.68 7.21 -5.22
C GLY A 34 13.08 6.33 -4.11
N HIS A 35 11.76 6.14 -4.09
CA HIS A 35 11.04 5.36 -3.09
C HIS A 35 10.08 4.35 -3.72
N ASN A 36 9.87 3.23 -3.04
CA ASN A 36 9.09 2.08 -3.49
C ASN A 36 7.59 2.33 -3.35
N ILE A 37 6.80 1.82 -4.29
CA ILE A 37 5.36 1.66 -4.13
C ILE A 37 4.98 0.20 -4.37
N CYS A 38 4.15 -0.37 -3.49
CA CYS A 38 3.59 -1.71 -3.70
C CYS A 38 2.08 -1.68 -3.57
N LEU A 39 1.46 -2.62 -4.28
CA LEU A 39 0.01 -2.86 -4.23
C LEU A 39 -0.25 -4.27 -3.71
N ALA A 40 -1.34 -4.44 -2.97
CA ALA A 40 -1.94 -5.74 -2.74
C ALA A 40 -3.30 -5.77 -3.43
N LEU A 41 -3.41 -6.60 -4.47
CA LEU A 41 -4.67 -6.88 -5.15
C LEU A 41 -5.29 -8.09 -4.46
N ILE A 42 -6.43 -7.87 -3.81
CA ILE A 42 -7.04 -8.85 -2.92
C ILE A 42 -8.34 -9.33 -3.55
N ARG A 43 -8.52 -10.65 -3.59
CA ARG A 43 -9.79 -11.27 -3.96
C ARG A 43 -10.36 -11.97 -2.74
N PHE A 44 -11.64 -11.75 -2.48
CA PHE A 44 -12.37 -12.45 -1.43
C PHE A 44 -13.22 -13.59 -2.00
N LYS A 45 -13.61 -14.54 -1.14
CA LYS A 45 -14.41 -15.73 -1.49
C LYS A 45 -15.78 -15.40 -2.07
N ASP A 46 -16.31 -14.22 -1.77
CA ASP A 46 -17.57 -13.74 -2.33
C ASP A 46 -17.41 -12.94 -3.64
N ASN A 47 -16.23 -13.06 -4.28
CA ASN A 47 -15.86 -12.41 -5.54
C ASN A 47 -15.69 -10.88 -5.48
N THR A 48 -15.78 -10.26 -4.29
CA THR A 48 -15.37 -8.86 -4.15
C THR A 48 -13.85 -8.71 -4.23
N ILE A 49 -13.40 -7.51 -4.59
CA ILE A 49 -11.99 -7.17 -4.76
C ILE A 49 -11.67 -5.93 -3.93
N ASP A 50 -10.46 -5.88 -3.39
CA ASP A 50 -9.90 -4.70 -2.73
C ASP A 50 -8.46 -4.46 -3.18
N VAL A 51 -7.99 -3.21 -3.07
CA VAL A 51 -6.63 -2.80 -3.44
C VAL A 51 -6.04 -1.97 -2.32
N LEU A 52 -4.98 -2.50 -1.70
CA LEU A 52 -4.20 -1.76 -0.72
C LEU A 52 -2.96 -1.16 -1.39
N THR A 53 -2.59 0.06 -0.99
CA THR A 53 -1.39 0.75 -1.50
C THR A 53 -0.46 1.11 -0.36
N ALA A 54 0.82 0.74 -0.49
CA ALA A 54 1.88 1.13 0.43
C ALA A 54 2.99 1.87 -0.31
N TYR A 55 3.49 2.94 0.30
CA TYR A 55 4.62 3.71 -0.20
C TYR A 55 5.74 3.73 0.85
N SER A 56 6.99 3.53 0.43
CA SER A 56 8.13 3.69 1.32
C SER A 56 8.39 5.19 1.50
N ASN A 57 8.61 5.62 2.74
CA ASN A 57 8.71 7.04 3.12
C ASN A 57 7.39 7.84 3.15
N ASP A 58 6.26 7.17 3.35
CA ASP A 58 4.98 7.84 3.64
C ASP A 58 5.04 8.74 4.90
N SER A 59 5.89 8.42 5.88
CA SER A 59 6.12 9.25 7.08
C SER A 59 6.60 10.67 6.77
N ALA A 60 7.27 10.89 5.64
CA ALA A 60 7.67 12.22 5.20
C ALA A 60 6.49 13.03 4.64
N MET A 61 5.31 12.45 4.47
CA MET A 61 4.15 13.08 3.85
C MET A 61 3.14 13.56 4.90
N PRO A 62 2.55 14.77 4.71
CA PRO A 62 1.41 15.20 5.51
C PRO A 62 0.31 14.15 5.48
N GLU A 63 -0.36 13.98 6.62
CA GLU A 63 -1.41 12.97 6.77
C GLU A 63 -2.54 13.14 5.74
N SER A 64 -2.95 14.37 5.46
CA SER A 64 -3.98 14.66 4.46
C SER A 64 -3.63 14.16 3.05
N ILE A 65 -2.34 14.16 2.69
CA ILE A 65 -1.87 13.62 1.41
C ILE A 65 -1.84 12.10 1.46
N ARG A 66 -1.36 11.50 2.57
CA ARG A 66 -1.39 10.03 2.74
C ARG A 66 -2.80 9.48 2.63
N LEU A 67 -3.75 10.09 3.35
CA LEU A 67 -5.16 9.70 3.33
C LEU A 67 -5.81 9.99 1.98
N GLY A 68 -5.51 11.13 1.35
CA GLY A 68 -6.00 11.46 0.00
C GLY A 68 -5.56 10.45 -1.06
N LEU A 69 -4.36 9.88 -0.91
CA LEU A 69 -3.83 8.82 -1.77
C LEU A 69 -4.24 7.40 -1.33
N ASN A 70 -5.05 7.25 -0.27
CA ASN A 70 -5.42 5.97 0.33
C ASN A 70 -4.21 5.08 0.66
N LEU A 71 -3.12 5.67 1.14
CA LEU A 71 -1.95 4.92 1.59
C LEU A 71 -2.26 4.25 2.93
N ILE A 72 -1.98 2.95 3.03
CA ILE A 72 -2.14 2.23 4.29
C ILE A 72 -1.08 2.68 5.30
N PRO A 73 -1.45 2.87 6.59
CA PRO A 73 -0.50 3.25 7.63
C PRO A 73 0.44 2.11 8.01
N ASN A 74 1.57 2.46 8.63
CA ASN A 74 2.43 1.49 9.29
C ASN A 74 1.78 0.98 10.59
N LEU A 75 1.55 -0.33 10.70
CA LEU A 75 0.88 -0.93 11.85
C LEU A 75 1.81 -1.56 12.89
N TYR A 76 3.13 -1.53 12.68
CA TYR A 76 4.07 -2.24 13.55
C TYR A 76 3.98 -1.83 15.03
N ALA A 77 3.71 -0.56 15.32
CA ALA A 77 3.57 -0.08 16.71
C ALA A 77 2.32 -0.61 17.42
N PHE A 78 1.35 -1.16 16.67
CA PHE A 78 0.06 -1.61 17.18
C PHE A 78 -0.12 -3.13 17.13
N MET A 79 0.81 -3.85 16.50
CA MET A 79 0.75 -5.30 16.31
C MET A 79 1.71 -6.04 17.25
N PRO A 80 1.32 -7.20 17.80
CA PRO A 80 2.23 -8.06 18.53
C PRO A 80 3.41 -8.51 17.64
N LYS A 81 4.61 -8.58 18.22
CA LYS A 81 5.81 -8.97 17.45
C LYS A 81 5.74 -10.36 16.82
N THR A 82 5.02 -11.26 17.48
CA THR A 82 4.74 -12.62 17.01
C THR A 82 3.83 -12.65 15.78
N GLU A 83 3.12 -11.56 15.50
CA GLU A 83 2.07 -11.51 14.47
C GLU A 83 2.44 -10.69 13.23
N PHE A 84 3.39 -9.75 13.31
CA PHE A 84 3.72 -8.93 12.14
C PHE A 84 4.50 -9.71 11.07
N PHE A 85 4.31 -9.32 9.81
CA PHE A 85 5.12 -9.65 8.65
C PHE A 85 6.27 -8.66 8.53
N GLY A 86 7.49 -9.14 8.34
CA GLY A 86 8.72 -8.36 8.15
C GLY A 86 9.76 -8.55 9.25
N CYS A 87 10.88 -7.83 9.17
CA CYS A 87 11.98 -7.90 10.12
C CYS A 87 11.94 -6.72 11.12
N ASP A 88 12.23 -7.01 12.40
CA ASP A 88 12.30 -6.02 13.47
C ASP A 88 13.30 -4.89 13.10
N GLY A 89 12.79 -3.69 12.79
CA GLY A 89 13.59 -2.48 12.56
C GLY A 89 13.53 -1.84 11.17
N MET A 90 13.05 -2.54 10.13
CA MET A 90 13.03 -2.01 8.74
C MET A 90 11.64 -1.84 8.12
N ALA A 91 10.59 -2.07 8.90
CA ALA A 91 9.16 -1.93 8.55
C ALA A 91 8.78 -0.69 7.71
N GLN A 92 9.37 0.45 8.04
CA GLN A 92 9.06 1.73 7.41
C GLN A 92 9.65 1.88 6.00
N PHE A 93 10.60 1.02 5.63
CA PHE A 93 11.28 1.02 4.34
C PHE A 93 10.74 -0.05 3.38
N HIS A 94 10.03 -1.05 3.91
CA HIS A 94 9.50 -2.16 3.14
C HIS A 94 7.98 -2.07 3.04
N THR A 95 7.46 -2.04 1.82
CA THR A 95 6.05 -1.81 1.52
C THR A 95 5.24 -3.11 1.52
N GLU A 96 5.85 -4.24 1.15
CA GLU A 96 5.23 -5.57 1.20
C GLU A 96 4.78 -5.96 2.62
N PRO A 97 5.63 -5.88 3.67
CA PRO A 97 5.19 -6.19 5.01
C PRO A 97 4.12 -5.23 5.51
N LYS A 98 4.14 -3.93 5.12
CA LYS A 98 3.05 -3.00 5.47
C LYS A 98 1.71 -3.48 4.92
N LEU A 99 1.67 -3.88 3.65
CA LEU A 99 0.47 -4.39 2.98
C LEU A 99 -0.08 -5.63 3.70
N LEU A 100 0.78 -6.59 3.98
CA LEU A 100 0.38 -7.81 4.68
C LEU A 100 -0.07 -7.49 6.11
N ASN A 101 0.68 -6.69 6.86
CA ASN A 101 0.28 -6.30 8.22
C ASN A 101 -1.09 -5.61 8.24
N TYR A 102 -1.35 -4.70 7.30
CA TYR A 102 -2.67 -4.09 7.19
C TYR A 102 -3.76 -5.11 6.87
N LEU A 103 -3.52 -6.00 5.92
CA LEU A 103 -4.48 -7.04 5.55
C LEU A 103 -4.82 -7.99 6.71
N PHE A 104 -3.88 -8.32 7.58
CA PHE A 104 -4.09 -9.28 8.68
C PHE A 104 -4.31 -8.64 10.05
N ALA A 105 -4.18 -7.32 10.17
CA ALA A 105 -4.53 -6.60 11.38
C ALA A 105 -6.04 -6.70 11.67
N THR A 106 -6.39 -6.74 12.94
CA THR A 106 -7.79 -6.64 13.36
C THR A 106 -8.37 -5.28 12.98
N PRO A 107 -9.70 -5.15 12.79
CA PRO A 107 -10.32 -3.86 12.53
C PRO A 107 -9.96 -2.80 13.57
N GLY A 108 -9.83 -3.17 14.85
CA GLY A 108 -9.41 -2.27 15.92
C GLY A 108 -7.98 -1.75 15.73
N ILE A 109 -7.03 -2.61 15.38
CA ILE A 109 -5.64 -2.21 15.11
C ILE A 109 -5.57 -1.25 13.91
N ARG A 110 -6.31 -1.53 12.83
CA ARG A 110 -6.33 -0.66 11.65
C ARG A 110 -6.91 0.71 11.98
N GLN A 111 -8.02 0.76 12.73
CA GLN A 111 -8.65 2.02 13.15
C GLN A 111 -7.74 2.85 14.05
N ASN A 112 -7.06 2.22 15.01
CA ASN A 112 -6.14 2.90 15.92
C ASN A 112 -5.01 3.61 15.17
N ALA A 113 -4.59 3.09 14.01
CA ALA A 113 -3.55 3.71 13.20
C ALA A 113 -3.96 5.02 12.52
N PHE A 114 -5.26 5.34 12.49
CA PHE A 114 -5.79 6.63 12.02
C PHE A 114 -6.13 7.57 13.19
N SER A 115 -5.87 7.16 14.43
CA SER A 115 -6.01 8.03 15.59
C SER A 115 -4.85 9.03 15.65
N GLY A 116 -5.15 10.27 16.04
CA GLY A 116 -4.14 11.30 16.14
C GLY A 116 -4.76 12.67 16.41
N ASN A 117 -3.92 13.61 16.84
CA ASN A 117 -4.37 14.97 17.07
C ASN A 117 -4.80 15.64 15.77
N LEU A 118 -5.82 16.49 15.86
CA LEU A 118 -6.26 17.32 14.76
C LEU A 118 -5.53 18.67 14.79
N PRO A 119 -5.28 19.27 13.62
CA PRO A 119 -4.66 20.58 13.53
C PRO A 119 -5.58 21.67 14.10
N ILE A 120 -4.98 22.77 14.58
CA ILE A 120 -5.72 23.93 15.11
C ILE A 120 -6.47 24.68 13.99
N ASN A 121 -5.89 24.74 12.79
CA ASN A 121 -6.52 25.40 11.64
C ASN A 121 -7.84 24.72 11.27
N THR A 122 -8.95 25.46 11.33
CA THR A 122 -10.32 24.93 11.19
C THR A 122 -10.63 24.35 9.81
N PHE A 123 -10.16 25.00 8.74
CA PHE A 123 -10.35 24.48 7.38
C PHE A 123 -9.60 23.16 7.19
N TYR A 124 -8.30 23.15 7.54
CA TYR A 124 -7.48 21.95 7.41
C TYR A 124 -7.95 20.82 8.32
N LYS A 125 -8.46 21.15 9.52
CA LYS A 125 -9.11 20.22 10.44
C LYS A 125 -10.30 19.52 9.78
N SER A 126 -11.23 20.28 9.20
CA SER A 126 -12.42 19.71 8.56
C SER A 126 -12.08 18.76 7.39
N VAL A 127 -11.08 19.13 6.58
CA VAL A 127 -10.59 18.27 5.49
C VAL A 127 -10.03 16.96 6.05
N LEU A 128 -9.19 17.04 7.09
CA LEU A 128 -8.54 15.88 7.67
C LEU A 128 -9.54 14.96 8.40
N GLU A 129 -10.52 15.52 9.10
CA GLU A 129 -11.62 14.77 9.73
C GLU A 129 -12.37 13.94 8.70
N SER A 130 -12.83 14.56 7.60
CA SER A 130 -13.55 13.87 6.54
C SER A 130 -12.70 12.76 5.88
N GLN A 131 -11.41 13.00 5.69
CA GLN A 131 -10.49 11.99 5.16
C GLN A 131 -10.28 10.82 6.14
N ARG A 132 -10.13 11.09 7.43
CA ARG A 132 -9.99 10.05 8.47
C ARG A 132 -11.25 9.22 8.60
N GLU A 133 -12.43 9.84 8.58
CA GLU A 133 -13.71 9.12 8.62
C GLU A 133 -13.82 8.11 7.47
N ARG A 134 -13.47 8.50 6.25
CA ARG A 134 -13.43 7.57 5.10
C ARG A 134 -12.42 6.45 5.30
N ALA A 135 -11.22 6.75 5.80
CA ALA A 135 -10.19 5.74 6.03
C ALA A 135 -10.58 4.76 7.14
N ILE A 136 -11.19 5.24 8.23
CA ILE A 136 -11.72 4.45 9.33
C ILE A 136 -12.86 3.55 8.80
N TRP A 137 -13.80 4.11 8.05
CA TRP A 137 -14.87 3.34 7.43
C TRP A 137 -14.29 2.24 6.54
N HIS A 138 -13.33 2.55 5.66
CA HIS A 138 -12.67 1.55 4.84
C HIS A 138 -12.00 0.45 5.68
N SER A 139 -11.27 0.83 6.74
CA SER A 139 -10.56 -0.12 7.61
C SER A 139 -11.47 -1.15 8.31
N GLN A 140 -12.73 -0.79 8.55
CA GLN A 140 -13.76 -1.66 9.12
C GLN A 140 -14.33 -2.65 8.09
N HIS A 141 -14.27 -2.31 6.80
CA HIS A 141 -14.87 -3.09 5.71
C HIS A 141 -13.86 -3.96 4.96
N VAL A 142 -12.55 -3.73 5.15
CA VAL A 142 -11.51 -4.67 4.70
C VAL A 142 -11.73 -6.00 5.42
N LYS A 143 -12.04 -7.04 4.66
CA LYS A 143 -12.48 -8.32 5.24
C LYS A 143 -11.35 -9.05 5.94
N ARG A 144 -11.74 -10.10 6.65
CA ARG A 144 -10.81 -10.90 7.44
C ARG A 144 -9.98 -11.83 6.56
N PRO A 145 -8.83 -12.29 7.08
CA PRO A 145 -8.01 -13.35 6.49
C PRO A 145 -8.80 -14.57 6.02
N ASP A 146 -9.80 -15.00 6.80
CA ASP A 146 -10.59 -16.20 6.50
C ASP A 146 -11.49 -16.04 5.27
N ASP A 147 -11.75 -14.81 4.84
CA ASP A 147 -12.57 -14.49 3.67
C ASP A 147 -11.74 -14.35 2.39
N LEU A 148 -10.41 -14.44 2.48
CA LEU A 148 -9.51 -14.31 1.34
C LEU A 148 -9.61 -15.54 0.43
N ALA A 149 -9.72 -15.28 -0.88
CA ALA A 149 -9.61 -16.27 -1.93
C ALA A 149 -8.21 -16.28 -2.55
N SER A 150 -7.61 -15.09 -2.76
CA SER A 150 -6.22 -14.96 -3.21
C SER A 150 -5.68 -13.55 -2.94
N VAL A 151 -4.36 -13.45 -2.91
CA VAL A 151 -3.63 -12.18 -2.81
C VAL A 151 -2.57 -12.12 -3.90
N THR A 152 -2.51 -11.01 -4.63
CA THR A 152 -1.41 -10.70 -5.53
C THR A 152 -0.69 -9.46 -5.00
N LEU A 153 0.57 -9.63 -4.59
CA LEU A 153 1.45 -8.51 -4.29
C LEU A 153 2.12 -8.05 -5.58
N VAL A 154 2.01 -6.76 -5.88
CA VAL A 154 2.75 -6.13 -6.97
C VAL A 154 3.80 -5.23 -6.35
N THR A 155 5.07 -5.49 -6.66
CA THR A 155 6.20 -4.75 -6.11
C THR A 155 6.92 -4.00 -7.21
N GLU A 156 7.09 -2.70 -7.04
CA GLU A 156 7.79 -1.89 -8.03
C GLU A 156 9.26 -2.29 -8.11
N ILE A 157 9.89 -2.55 -6.97
CA ILE A 157 11.25 -3.10 -6.84
C ILE A 157 11.17 -4.60 -6.55
N ASN A 158 12.20 -5.36 -6.91
CA ASN A 158 12.32 -6.76 -6.50
C ASN A 158 12.43 -6.90 -4.98
N CYS A 159 11.81 -7.93 -4.42
CA CYS A 159 11.89 -8.20 -3.00
C CYS A 159 13.33 -8.57 -2.62
N CYS A 160 13.86 -7.91 -1.59
CA CYS A 160 15.12 -8.35 -1.01
C CYS A 160 14.95 -9.69 -0.27
N SER A 161 16.05 -10.38 0.02
CA SER A 161 16.05 -11.63 0.79
C SER A 161 15.26 -11.53 2.09
N THR A 162 15.39 -10.40 2.79
CA THR A 162 14.68 -10.13 4.05
C THR A 162 13.17 -9.99 3.85
N CYS A 163 12.70 -9.28 2.81
CA CYS A 163 11.27 -9.20 2.50
C CYS A 163 10.70 -10.59 2.18
N THR A 164 11.45 -11.36 1.38
CA THR A 164 11.06 -12.72 1.00
C THR A 164 10.95 -13.64 2.22
N GLU A 165 11.95 -13.66 3.08
CA GLU A 165 11.98 -14.51 4.27
C GLU A 165 10.90 -14.12 5.29
N TYR A 166 10.88 -12.85 5.70
CA TYR A 166 10.10 -12.42 6.85
C TYR A 166 8.67 -11.97 6.51
N SER A 167 8.36 -11.77 5.23
CA SER A 167 7.02 -11.35 4.78
C SER A 167 6.37 -12.40 3.90
N ILE A 168 6.96 -12.70 2.73
CA ILE A 168 6.35 -13.59 1.73
C ILE A 168 6.30 -15.04 2.23
N ASN A 169 7.43 -15.59 2.66
CA ASN A 169 7.50 -16.96 3.16
C ASN A 169 6.72 -17.11 4.46
N ARG A 170 6.81 -16.11 5.35
CA ARG A 170 6.00 -16.08 6.58
C ARG A 170 4.50 -16.10 6.28
N PHE A 171 4.03 -15.38 5.26
CA PHE A 171 2.64 -15.44 4.79
C PHE A 171 2.30 -16.85 4.32
N ARG A 172 3.10 -17.41 3.41
CA ARG A 172 2.83 -18.75 2.84
C ARG A 172 2.76 -19.82 3.93
N ASN A 173 3.63 -19.73 4.93
CA ASN A 173 3.66 -20.65 6.05
C ASN A 173 2.45 -20.47 6.98
N ARG A 174 2.03 -19.23 7.24
CA ARG A 174 0.89 -18.92 8.13
C ARG A 174 -0.45 -19.22 7.46
N PHE A 175 -0.54 -19.06 6.14
CA PHE A 175 -1.76 -19.20 5.34
C PHE A 175 -1.53 -20.08 4.11
N PRO A 176 -1.23 -21.38 4.30
CA PRO A 176 -0.86 -22.27 3.19
C PRO A 176 -1.98 -22.46 2.17
N ASN A 177 -3.23 -22.23 2.56
CA ASN A 177 -4.41 -22.39 1.71
C ASN A 177 -4.85 -21.10 1.00
N ILE A 178 -4.13 -19.99 1.18
CA ILE A 178 -4.41 -18.73 0.49
C ILE A 178 -3.34 -18.53 -0.59
N PRO A 179 -3.69 -18.66 -1.88
CA PRO A 179 -2.77 -18.37 -2.98
C PRO A 179 -2.17 -16.96 -2.85
N LEU A 180 -0.83 -16.90 -2.88
CA LEU A 180 -0.06 -15.68 -2.92
C LEU A 180 0.81 -15.63 -4.18
N LEU A 181 0.44 -14.76 -5.12
CA LEU A 181 1.27 -14.39 -6.26
C LEU A 181 2.07 -13.14 -5.92
N VAL A 182 3.34 -13.10 -6.33
CA VAL A 182 4.20 -11.92 -6.20
C VAL A 182 4.69 -11.55 -7.60
N ILE A 183 4.35 -10.33 -8.05
CA ILE A 183 4.77 -9.79 -9.33
C ILE A 183 5.78 -8.69 -9.06
N GLU A 184 7.05 -8.99 -9.32
CA GLU A 184 8.15 -8.04 -9.18
C GLU A 184 8.39 -7.31 -10.51
N LEU A 185 8.31 -5.98 -10.49
CA LEU A 185 8.44 -5.15 -11.70
C LEU A 185 9.89 -4.75 -12.00
N GLY A 186 10.80 -4.87 -11.04
CA GLY A 186 12.24 -4.71 -11.29
C GLY A 186 12.76 -3.28 -11.36
N LYS A 187 12.07 -2.31 -10.77
CA LYS A 187 12.57 -0.94 -10.66
C LYS A 187 13.87 -0.89 -9.88
N GLU A 188 14.86 -0.19 -10.43
CA GLU A 188 16.10 0.12 -9.74
C GLU A 188 15.97 1.45 -9.00
N VAL A 189 16.18 1.46 -7.68
CA VAL A 189 16.15 2.67 -6.85
C VAL A 189 17.50 3.37 -6.86
N GLY A 190 17.49 4.71 -6.85
CA GLY A 190 18.69 5.52 -6.64
C GLY A 190 19.53 5.78 -7.90
N LYS A 191 19.15 5.20 -9.05
CA LYS A 191 19.61 5.68 -10.35
C LYS A 191 18.55 6.64 -10.89
N LYS A 192 18.97 7.81 -11.39
CA LYS A 192 18.11 8.72 -12.20
C LYS A 192 17.80 8.04 -13.53
N LEU A 193 17.01 6.98 -13.50
CA LEU A 193 16.52 6.32 -14.70
C LEU A 193 15.28 7.06 -15.18
N PRO A 194 15.04 7.12 -16.50
CA PRO A 194 13.76 7.56 -17.02
C PRO A 194 12.64 6.70 -16.43
N VAL A 195 11.42 7.25 -16.39
CA VAL A 195 10.22 6.53 -15.96
C VAL A 195 10.21 5.16 -16.64
N GLN A 196 10.34 4.11 -15.83
CA GLN A 196 10.46 2.74 -16.35
C GLN A 196 9.13 2.14 -16.77
N PHE A 197 8.04 2.86 -16.51
CA PHE A 197 6.68 2.47 -16.85
C PHE A 197 6.20 3.25 -18.06
N GLU A 198 5.43 2.61 -18.93
CA GLU A 198 4.81 3.29 -20.06
C GLU A 198 3.95 4.46 -19.56
N LYS A 199 4.16 5.64 -20.15
CA LYS A 199 3.34 6.83 -19.86
C LYS A 199 1.93 6.58 -20.39
N ILE A 200 1.00 6.24 -19.49
CA ILE A 200 -0.41 6.08 -19.85
C ILE A 200 -1.05 7.47 -19.93
N SER A 201 -1.48 7.85 -21.13
CA SER A 201 -2.28 9.06 -21.33
C SER A 201 -3.75 8.65 -21.26
N ILE A 202 -4.44 8.97 -20.17
CA ILE A 202 -5.89 8.80 -20.09
C ILE A 202 -6.53 9.99 -20.80
N SER A 203 -6.92 9.82 -22.06
CA SER A 203 -7.77 10.77 -22.76
C SER A 203 -9.19 10.65 -22.20
N ILE A 204 -9.60 11.62 -21.39
CA ILE A 204 -10.99 11.74 -20.98
C ILE A 204 -11.74 12.32 -22.18
N THR A 205 -12.39 11.47 -22.98
CA THR A 205 -13.34 11.95 -23.98
C THR A 205 -14.62 12.35 -23.23
N PRO A 206 -15.03 13.64 -23.24
CA PRO A 206 -16.32 14.01 -22.69
C PRO A 206 -17.42 13.29 -23.49
N LYS A 207 -18.36 12.65 -22.79
CA LYS A 207 -19.65 12.26 -23.38
C LYS A 207 -20.56 13.47 -23.50
#